data_AF-A0A372IHL4-F1
#
_entry.id   AF-A0A372IHL4-F1
#
_cell.length_a   1.000
_cell.length_b   1.000
_cell.length_c   1.000
_cell.angle_alpha   90.00
_cell.angle_beta   90.00
_cell.angle_gamma   90.00
#
_symmetry.space_group_name_H-M   'P 1'
#
loop_
_entity.id
_entity.type
_entity.pdbx_description
1 polymer ?
#
loop_
_entity_poly.entity_id
_entity_poly.type
_entity_poly.pdbx_seq_one_letter_code
_entity_poly.pdbx_strand_id
1 'polypeptide(L)'
;MRDFFIGALDKLIAVLVILMIIGVVVGAVMTAMSPMGSALQAVAILVGGALYVILMAGMLYLFLGIYHNTKRTAEILERRG
;
A
#
# COMPACT_ATOMS: atom_id res chain seq x y z
N MET A 1 -12.64 14.65 15.45
CA MET A 1 -13.07 14.09 14.15
C MET A 1 -11.91 13.93 13.17
N ARG A 2 -11.00 14.91 13.05
CA ARG A 2 -9.84 14.87 12.15
C ARG A 2 -8.85 13.72 12.41
N ASP A 3 -8.46 13.48 13.66
CA ASP A 3 -7.50 12.41 13.97
C ASP A 3 -8.11 11.01 13.80
N PHE A 4 -9.44 10.91 13.86
CA PHE A 4 -10.17 9.71 13.47
C PHE A 4 -10.06 9.45 11.96
N PHE A 5 -10.27 10.45 11.10
CA PHE A 5 -10.12 10.27 9.64
C PHE A 5 -8.70 9.87 9.25
N ILE A 6 -7.70 10.53 9.83
CA ILE A 6 -6.29 10.26 9.54
C ILE A 6 -5.91 8.84 10.00
N GLY A 7 -6.27 8.47 11.23
CA GLY A 7 -5.98 7.14 11.76
C GLY A 7 -6.79 6.04 11.06
N ALA A 8 -8.01 6.33 10.61
CA ALA A 8 -8.81 5.40 9.82
C ALA A 8 -8.22 5.19 8.42
N LEU A 9 -7.71 6.24 7.77
CA LEU A 9 -7.04 6.14 6.48
C LEU A 9 -5.75 5.34 6.56
N ASP A 10 -4.94 5.53 7.60
CA ASP A 10 -3.74 4.73 7.84
C ASP A 10 -4.07 3.23 7.95
N LYS A 11 -5.05 2.89 8.80
CA LYS A 11 -5.51 1.50 8.95
C LYS A 11 -6.12 0.94 7.66
N LEU A 12 -6.87 1.75 6.93
CA LEU A 12 -7.46 1.35 5.65
C LEU A 12 -6.37 1.04 4.62
N ILE A 13 -5.36 1.90 4.50
CA ILE A 13 -4.20 1.67 3.63
C ILE A 13 -3.50 0.38 4.04
N ALA A 14 -3.26 0.16 5.34
CA ALA A 14 -2.63 -1.07 5.82
C ALA A 14 -3.42 -2.32 5.41
N VAL A 15 -4.75 -2.30 5.59
CA VAL A 15 -5.63 -3.40 5.17
C VAL A 15 -5.56 -3.61 3.65
N LEU A 16 -5.61 -2.55 2.85
CA LEU A 16 -5.49 -2.64 1.39
C LEU A 16 -4.15 -3.25 0.97
N VAL A 17 -3.04 -2.85 1.61
CA VAL A 17 -1.71 -3.41 1.33
C VAL A 17 -1.66 -4.89 1.64
N ILE A 18 -2.21 -5.32 2.79
CA ILE A 18 -2.30 -6.74 3.15
C ILE A 18 -3.11 -7.51 2.12
N LEU A 19 -4.27 -6.99 1.70
CA LEU A 19 -5.10 -7.62 0.67
C LEU A 19 -4.38 -7.73 -0.68
N MET A 20 -3.63 -6.70 -1.08
CA MET A 20 -2.83 -6.76 -2.31
C MET A 20 -1.72 -7.82 -2.22
N ILE A 21 -1.03 -7.92 -1.09
CA ILE A 21 -0.01 -8.97 -0.86
C ILE A 21 -0.64 -10.36 -0.97
N ILE A 22 -1.79 -10.57 -0.31
CA ILE A 22 -2.53 -11.82 -0.41
C ILE A 22 -2.91 -12.11 -1.87
N GLY A 23 -3.41 -11.12 -2.60
CA GLY A 23 -3.74 -11.24 -4.02
C GLY A 23 -2.56 -11.70 -4.88
N VAL A 24 -1.37 -11.13 -4.66
CA VAL A 24 -0.14 -11.52 -5.37
C VAL A 24 0.26 -12.96 -5.04
N VAL A 25 0.24 -13.34 -3.76
CA VAL A 25 0.61 -14.69 -3.31
C VAL A 25 -0.38 -15.72 -3.85
N VAL A 26 -1.68 -15.47 -3.75
CA VAL A 26 -2.73 -16.35 -4.28
C VAL A 26 -2.60 -16.47 -5.79
N GLY A 27 -2.41 -15.35 -6.50
CA GLY A 27 -2.20 -15.34 -7.95
C GLY A 27 -1.00 -16.21 -8.36
N ALA A 28 0.13 -16.06 -7.67
CA ALA A 28 1.33 -16.87 -7.94
C ALA A 28 1.10 -18.37 -7.67
N VAL A 29 0.44 -18.73 -6.56
CA VAL A 29 0.13 -20.13 -6.22
C VAL A 29 -0.82 -20.73 -7.26
N MET A 30 -1.88 -20.01 -7.64
CA MET A 30 -2.83 -20.46 -8.67
C MET A 30 -2.14 -20.67 -10.02
N THR A 31 -1.21 -19.78 -10.41
CA THR A 31 -0.41 -19.97 -11.62
C THR A 31 0.51 -21.18 -11.51
N ALA A 32 1.16 -21.41 -10.37
CA ALA A 32 2.04 -22.56 -10.17
C ALA A 32 1.31 -23.91 -10.19
N MET A 33 0.05 -23.94 -9.73
CA MET A 33 -0.78 -25.15 -9.70
C MET A 33 -1.58 -25.38 -10.98
N SER A 34 -1.60 -24.41 -11.90
CA SER A 34 -2.33 -24.51 -13.16
C SER A 34 -1.63 -25.47 -14.13
N PRO A 35 -2.35 -26.39 -14.80
CA PRO A 35 -1.79 -27.23 -15.87
C PRO A 35 -1.21 -26.42 -17.04
N MET A 36 -1.67 -25.18 -17.22
CA MET A 36 -1.21 -24.25 -18.26
C MET A 36 -0.15 -23.26 -17.76
N GLY A 37 0.14 -23.24 -16.46
CA GLY A 37 1.10 -22.33 -15.86
C GLY A 37 2.51 -22.90 -15.83
N SER A 38 3.51 -22.03 -15.84
CA SER A 38 4.92 -22.41 -15.63
C SER A 38 5.48 -21.78 -14.35
N ALA A 39 6.51 -22.44 -13.78
CA ALA A 39 7.21 -21.92 -12.61
C ALA A 39 7.78 -20.51 -12.85
N LEU A 40 8.27 -20.23 -14.06
CA LEU A 40 8.78 -18.90 -14.43
C LEU A 40 7.69 -17.83 -14.38
N GLN A 41 6.47 -18.14 -14.84
CA GLN A 41 5.34 -17.21 -14.76
C GLN A 41 4.93 -16.93 -13.31
N ALA A 42 4.90 -17.95 -12.45
CA ALA A 42 4.61 -17.75 -11.02
C ALA A 42 5.66 -16.85 -10.35
N VAL A 43 6.94 -17.04 -10.65
CA VAL A 43 8.03 -16.17 -10.17
C VAL A 43 7.87 -14.74 -10.71
N ALA A 44 7.54 -14.58 -11.99
CA ALA A 44 7.31 -13.27 -12.59
C ALA A 44 6.14 -12.53 -11.92
N ILE A 45 5.06 -13.23 -11.56
CA ILE A 45 3.94 -12.67 -10.79
C ILE A 45 4.39 -12.24 -9.40
N LEU A 46 5.20 -13.05 -8.69
CA LEU A 46 5.72 -12.68 -7.38
C LEU A 46 6.57 -11.41 -7.46
N VAL A 47 7.52 -11.35 -8.40
CA VAL A 47 8.42 -10.20 -8.55
C VAL A 47 7.66 -8.96 -9.00
N GLY A 48 6.87 -9.07 -10.08
CA GLY A 48 6.10 -7.93 -10.60
C GLY A 48 5.03 -7.45 -9.64
N GLY A 49 4.33 -8.38 -9.00
CA GLY A 49 3.32 -8.11 -7.98
C GLY A 49 3.92 -7.46 -6.73
N ALA A 50 5.06 -7.95 -6.23
CA ALA A 50 5.74 -7.34 -5.09
C ALA A 50 6.20 -5.90 -5.41
N LEU A 51 6.80 -5.69 -6.59
CA LEU A 51 7.18 -4.34 -7.04
C LEU A 51 5.96 -3.42 -7.13
N TYR A 52 4.86 -3.89 -7.69
CA TYR A 52 3.61 -3.13 -7.76
C TYR A 52 3.08 -2.78 -6.36
N VAL A 53 3.04 -3.74 -5.43
CA VAL A 53 2.60 -3.51 -4.05
C VAL A 53 3.48 -2.47 -3.36
N ILE A 54 4.81 -2.58 -3.48
CA ILE A 54 5.75 -1.64 -2.87
C ILE A 54 5.53 -0.23 -3.41
N LEU A 55 5.41 -0.07 -4.73
CA LEU A 55 5.19 1.23 -5.35
C LEU A 55 3.84 1.82 -4.94
N MET A 56 2.77 1.01 -4.97
CA MET A 56 1.43 1.45 -4.61
C MET A 56 1.33 1.83 -3.13
N ALA A 57 1.79 0.95 -2.23
CA ALA A 57 1.84 1.21 -0.79
C ALA A 57 2.67 2.46 -0.51
N GLY A 58 3.86 2.56 -1.11
CA GLY A 58 4.74 3.70 -0.99
C GLY A 58 4.07 5.02 -1.38
N MET A 59 3.35 5.06 -2.50
CA MET A 59 2.59 6.25 -2.91
C MET A 59 1.46 6.58 -1.93
N LEU A 60 0.66 5.60 -1.50
CA LEU A 60 -0.44 5.81 -0.55
C LEU A 60 0.06 6.41 0.76
N TYR A 61 1.14 5.85 1.30
CA TYR A 61 1.78 6.36 2.52
C TYR A 61 2.47 7.71 2.31
N LEU A 62 3.04 7.96 1.14
CA LEU A 62 3.63 9.26 0.79
C LEU A 62 2.58 10.37 0.79
N PHE A 63 1.41 10.14 0.17
CA PHE A 63 0.31 11.12 0.20
C PHE A 63 -0.18 11.38 1.61
N LEU A 64 -0.35 10.32 2.41
CA LEU A 64 -0.73 10.45 3.81
C LEU A 64 0.33 11.25 4.60
N GLY A 65 1.62 10.99 4.34
CA GLY A 65 2.74 11.71 4.96
C GLY A 65 2.80 13.19 4.58
N ILE A 66 2.58 13.53 3.31
CA ILE A 66 2.48 14.94 2.84
C ILE A 66 1.36 15.65 3.59
N TYR A 67 0.18 15.04 3.69
CA TYR A 67 -0.94 15.63 4.43
C TYR A 67 -0.58 15.93 5.90
N HIS A 68 0.09 14.99 6.57
CA HIS A 68 0.56 15.21 7.95
C HIS A 68 1.56 16.36 8.07
N ASN A 69 2.51 16.44 7.13
CA ASN A 69 3.54 17.48 7.15
C ASN A 69 2.95 18.87 6.88
N THR A 70 2.06 18.99 5.89
CA THR A 70 1.37 20.26 5.60
C THR A 70 0.52 20.71 6.79
N LYS A 71 -0.21 19.78 7.43
CA LYS A 71 -0.98 20.06 8.65
C LYS A 71 -0.08 20.56 9.79
N ARG A 72 1.02 19.84 10.07
CA ARG A 72 1.95 20.22 11.15
C ARG A 72 2.53 21.62 10.93
N THR A 73 2.86 21.96 9.68
CA THR A 73 3.33 23.29 9.32
C THR A 73 2.28 24.36 9.60
N ALA A 74 1.02 24.14 9.18
CA ALA A 74 -0.08 25.07 9.44
C ALA A 74 -0.30 25.30 10.95
N GLU A 75 -0.33 24.23 11.76
CA GLU A 75 -0.51 24.33 13.22
C GLU A 75 0.64 25.09 13.90
N ILE A 76 1.87 24.99 13.40
CA ILE A 76 3.01 25.75 13.92
C ILE A 76 2.88 27.25 13.58
N LEU A 77 2.42 27.56 12.37
CA LEU A 77 2.17 28.94 11.93
C LEU A 77 1.06 29.61 12.75
N GLU A 78 -0.06 28.91 12.97
CA GLU A 78 -1.17 29.39 13.79
C GLU A 78 -0.78 29.67 15.24
N ARG A 79 0.20 28.95 15.79
CA ARG A 79 0.71 29.17 17.16
C ARG A 79 1.72 30.31 17.26
N ARG A 80 2.23 30.82 16.13
CA ARG A 80 3.21 31.91 16.08
C ARG A 80 2.60 33.27 15.77
N GLY A 81 1.41 33.31 15.19
CA GLY A 81 0.59 34.52 15.03
C GLY A 81 -0.31 34.73 16.23
#